data_AF-A0A523JAE9-F1
#
_entry.id   AF-A0A523JAE9-F1
#
_cell.length_a   1.000
_cell.length_b   1.000
_cell.length_c   1.000
_cell.angle_alpha   90.00
_cell.angle_beta   90.00
_cell.angle_gamma   90.00
#
_symmetry.space_group_name_H-M   'P 1'
#
loop_
_entity.id
_entity.type
_entity.pdbx_description
1 polymer ?
#
loop_
_entity_poly.entity_id
_entity_poly.type
_entity_poly.pdbx_seq_one_letter_code
_entity_poly.pdbx_strand_id
1 'polypeptide(L)' 'MVETKDTERILEILENLSDEALSVNLLKEFSEKNKKFGKLLLNQDSTLSHAEWKNMCNEAKNEMDEFLAKIESYSL' A
#
# COMPACT_ATOMS: atom_id res chain seq x y z
N MET A 1 -2.58 -6.71 4.99
CA MET A 1 -1.27 -6.66 4.32
C MET A 1 -1.54 -6.99 2.87
N VAL A 2 -0.87 -6.33 1.94
CA VAL A 2 -1.01 -6.66 0.51
C VAL A 2 -0.58 -8.11 0.31
N GLU A 3 -1.33 -8.88 -0.48
CA GLU A 3 -0.96 -10.27 -0.73
C GLU A 3 0.35 -10.33 -1.53
N THR A 4 1.08 -11.43 -1.43
CA THR A 4 2.34 -11.61 -2.15
C THR A 4 2.15 -11.48 -3.66
N LYS A 5 1.02 -11.99 -4.19
CA LYS A 5 0.68 -11.90 -5.62
C LYS A 5 0.44 -10.47 -6.08
N ASP A 6 -0.27 -9.67 -5.29
CA ASP A 6 -0.48 -8.26 -5.58
C ASP A 6 0.84 -7.49 -5.56
N THR A 7 1.74 -7.86 -4.64
CA THR A 7 3.07 -7.25 -4.55
C THR A 7 3.91 -7.54 -5.80
N GLU A 8 3.96 -8.78 -6.26
CA GLU A 8 4.67 -9.16 -7.49
C GLU A 8 4.13 -8.40 -8.70
N ARG A 9 2.80 -8.30 -8.82
CA ARG A 9 2.14 -7.58 -9.91
C ARG A 9 2.46 -6.08 -9.92
N ILE A 10 2.44 -5.44 -8.75
CA ILE A 10 2.82 -4.03 -8.61
C ILE A 10 4.26 -3.81 -9.05
N LEU A 11 5.17 -4.65 -8.60
CA LEU A 11 6.59 -4.54 -8.94
C LEU A 11 6.80 -4.67 -10.45
N GLU A 12 6.12 -5.63 -11.10
CA GLU A 12 6.15 -5.78 -12.55
C GLU A 12 5.68 -4.51 -13.27
N ILE A 13 4.58 -3.88 -12.83
CA ILE A 13 4.09 -2.63 -13.43
C ILE A 13 5.11 -1.52 -13.25
N LEU A 14 5.67 -1.36 -12.04
CA LEU A 14 6.64 -0.32 -11.73
C LEU A 14 7.96 -0.49 -12.48
N GLU A 15 8.43 -1.72 -12.67
CA GLU A 15 9.64 -2.04 -13.45
C GLU A 15 9.48 -1.71 -14.94
N ASN A 16 8.25 -1.78 -15.47
CA ASN A 16 7.95 -1.50 -16.87
C ASN A 16 7.61 -0.01 -17.15
N LEU A 17 7.56 0.84 -16.12
CA LEU A 17 7.34 2.28 -16.31
C LEU A 17 8.54 2.92 -17.00
N SER A 18 8.28 3.64 -18.09
CA SER A 18 9.32 4.37 -18.83
C SER A 18 9.88 5.57 -18.05
N ASP A 19 9.12 6.11 -17.09
CA ASP A 19 9.56 7.18 -16.20
C ASP A 19 10.10 6.58 -14.90
N GLU A 20 11.43 6.47 -14.82
CA GLU A 20 12.14 5.93 -13.65
C GLU A 20 11.87 6.75 -12.37
N ALA A 21 11.77 8.08 -12.49
CA ALA A 21 11.53 8.94 -11.32
C ALA A 21 10.12 8.71 -10.76
N LEU A 22 9.13 8.57 -11.64
CA LEU A 22 7.77 8.18 -11.25
C LEU A 22 7.75 6.80 -10.60
N SER A 23 8.42 5.81 -11.21
CA SER A 23 8.51 4.44 -10.67
C SER A 23 9.07 4.42 -9.24
N VAL A 24 10.19 5.11 -9.01
CA VAL A 24 10.82 5.21 -7.68
C VAL A 24 9.90 5.90 -6.67
N ASN A 25 9.17 6.95 -7.08
CA ASN A 25 8.24 7.64 -6.19
C ASN A 25 7.05 6.74 -5.81
N LEU A 26 6.48 6.00 -6.76
CA LEU A 26 5.41 5.05 -6.49
C LEU A 26 5.90 3.90 -5.61
N LEU A 27 7.11 3.38 -5.83
CA LEU A 27 7.68 2.33 -4.98
C LEU A 27 7.85 2.77 -3.52
N LYS A 28 8.28 4.02 -3.29
CA LYS A 28 8.37 4.61 -1.94
C LYS A 28 6.99 4.71 -1.31
N GLU A 29 6.01 5.23 -2.04
CA GLU A 29 4.62 5.37 -1.57
C GLU A 29 4.02 4.00 -1.21
N PHE A 30 4.24 2.98 -2.04
CA PHE A 30 3.84 1.59 -1.76
C PHE A 30 4.44 1.07 -0.46
N SER A 31 5.75 1.23 -0.28
CA SER A 31 6.47 0.77 0.91
C SER A 31 5.95 1.43 2.19
N GLU A 32 5.70 2.74 2.15
CA GLU A 32 5.16 3.50 3.28
C GLU A 32 3.74 3.05 3.65
N LYS A 33 2.84 2.93 2.67
CA LYS A 33 1.46 2.46 2.88
C LYS A 33 1.42 1.03 3.41
N ASN A 34 2.23 0.13 2.84
CA ASN A 34 2.26 -1.27 3.26
C ASN A 34 2.83 -1.40 4.69
N LYS A 35 3.85 -0.61 5.04
CA LYS A 35 4.38 -0.53 6.40
C LYS A 35 3.35 0.01 7.39
N LYS A 36 2.63 1.08 7.06
CA LYS A 36 1.54 1.64 7.89
C LYS A 36 0.47 0.58 8.15
N PHE A 37 -0.01 -0.08 7.10
CA PHE A 37 -1.05 -1.09 7.23
C PHE A 37 -0.58 -2.33 8.02
N GLY A 38 0.66 -2.78 7.81
CA GLY A 38 1.26 -3.87 8.56
C GLY A 38 1.36 -3.58 10.07
N LYS A 39 1.78 -2.36 10.44
CA LYS A 39 1.84 -1.94 11.86
C LYS A 39 0.46 -1.94 12.53
N LEU A 40 -0.56 -1.45 11.82
CA LEU A 40 -1.93 -1.44 12.32
C LEU A 40 -2.48 -2.85 12.52
N LEU A 41 -2.26 -3.75 11.56
CA LEU A 41 -2.73 -5.14 11.65
C LEU A 41 -2.07 -5.92 12.80
N LEU A 42 -0.81 -5.63 13.08
CA LEU A 42 -0.10 -6.22 14.21
C LEU A 42 -0.48 -5.60 15.57
N ASN A 43 -1.43 -4.65 15.57
CA ASN A 43 -1.88 -3.89 16.73
C ASN A 43 -0.71 -3.40 17.60
N GLN A 44 0.33 -2.86 16.94
CA GLN A 44 1.55 -2.42 17.62
C GLN A 44 1.35 -1.16 18.47
N ASP A 45 0.16 -0.55 18.40
CA ASP A 45 -0.20 0.62 19.19
C ASP A 45 -1.29 0.24 20.20
N SER A 46 -0.86 -0.03 21.43
CA SER A 46 -1.74 -0.37 22.56
C SER A 46 -2.47 0.84 23.15
N THR A 47 -2.22 2.05 22.64
CA THR A 47 -2.87 3.28 23.11
C THR A 47 -4.19 3.57 22.39
N LEU A 48 -4.44 2.91 21.26
CA LEU A 48 -5.66 3.06 20.49
C LEU A 48 -6.83 2.27 21.12
N SER A 49 -8.00 2.90 21.18
CA SER A 49 -9.23 2.14 21.42
C SER A 49 -9.53 1.20 20.25
N HIS A 50 -10.32 0.15 20.51
CA HIS A 50 -10.72 -0.79 19.45
C HIS A 50 -11.43 -0.09 18.27
N ALA A 51 -12.22 0.95 18.55
CA ALA A 51 -12.92 1.71 17.52
C ALA A 51 -11.96 2.53 16.66
N GLU A 52 -10.99 3.22 17.28
CA GLU A 52 -9.96 3.99 16.58
C GLU A 52 -9.07 3.07 15.75
N TRP A 53 -8.58 1.98 16.34
CA TRP A 53 -7.79 0.97 15.63
C TRP A 53 -8.53 0.43 14.40
N LYS A 54 -9.82 0.10 14.55
CA LYS A 54 -10.64 -0.41 13.46
C LYS A 54 -10.83 0.63 12.35
N ASN A 55 -11.09 1.88 12.70
CA ASN A 55 -11.20 2.97 11.72
C ASN A 55 -9.88 3.16 10.96
N MET A 56 -8.76 3.21 11.67
CA MET A 56 -7.43 3.35 11.04
C MET A 56 -7.10 2.16 10.13
N CYS A 57 -7.47 0.93 10.52
CA CYS A 57 -7.31 -0.24 9.66
C CYS A 57 -8.14 -0.12 8.37
N ASN A 58 -9.39 0.34 8.47
CA ASN A 58 -10.26 0.55 7.31
C ASN A 58 -9.73 1.65 6.39
N GLU A 59 -9.29 2.77 6.96
CA GLU A 59 -8.70 3.88 6.23
C GLU A 59 -7.42 3.45 5.51
N ALA A 60 -6.50 2.78 6.22
CA ALA A 60 -5.26 2.28 5.62
C ALA A 60 -5.51 1.24 4.53
N LYS A 61 -6.57 0.44 4.66
CA LYS A 61 -7.00 -0.49 3.61
C LYS A 61 -7.51 0.28 2.37
N ASN A 62 -8.41 1.24 2.55
CA ASN A 62 -8.91 2.05 1.44
C ASN A 62 -7.80 2.84 0.73
N GLU A 63 -6.91 3.47 1.49
CA GLU A 63 -5.74 4.19 0.95
C GLU A 63 -4.79 3.29 0.14
N MET A 64 -4.73 2.00 0.48
CA MET A 64 -3.97 1.00 -0.27
C MET A 64 -4.73 0.58 -1.52
N ASP A 65 -6.02 0.23 -1.39
CA ASP A 65 -6.85 -0.21 -2.52
C ASP A 65 -6.92 0.87 -3.63
N GLU A 66 -7.04 2.16 -3.25
CA GLU A 66 -6.97 3.30 -4.19
C GLU A 66 -5.59 3.43 -4.87
N PHE A 67 -4.53 3.23 -4.10
CA PHE A 67 -3.16 3.28 -4.61
C PHE A 67 -2.88 2.12 -5.59
N LEU A 68 -3.37 0.92 -5.29
CA LEU A 68 -3.28 -0.24 -6.18
C LEU A 68 -4.03 0.03 -7.49
N ALA A 69 -5.25 0.57 -7.42
CA ALA A 69 -6.00 0.94 -8.62
C ALA A 69 -5.27 2.01 -9.47
N LYS A 70 -4.60 2.97 -8.82
CA LYS A 70 -3.73 3.93 -9.50
C LYS A 70 -2.55 3.22 -10.19
N ILE A 71 -1.88 2.27 -9.54
CA ILE A 71 -0.78 1.52 -10.16
C ILE A 71 -1.28 0.68 -11.34
N GLU A 72 -2.39 -0.03 -11.19
CA GLU A 72 -3.03 -0.84 -12.25
C GLU A 72 -3.31 0.00 -13.50
N SER A 73 -3.59 1.30 -13.36
CA SER A 73 -3.80 2.19 -14.52
C SER A 73 -2.56 2.40 -15.41
N TYR A 74 -1.37 2.04 -14.93
CA TYR A 74 -0.14 2.03 -15.71
C TYR A 74 0.14 0.68 -16.40
N SER A 75 -0.67 -0.34 -16.14
CA SER A 75 -0.62 -1.58 -16.92
C SER A 75 -1.10 -1.30 -18.34
N LEU A 76 -0.22 -1.52 -19.32
CA LEU A 76 -0.57 -1.56 -20.74
C LEU A 76 -1.38 -2.80 -21.10
#